data_AF-A0ABD2Q2J4-F1
#
_entry.id   AF-A0ABD2Q2J4-F1
#
_cell.length_a   1.000
_cell.length_b   1.000
_cell.length_c   1.000
_cell.angle_alpha   90.00
_cell.angle_beta   90.00
_cell.angle_gamma   90.00
#
_symmetry.space_group_name_H-M   'P 1'
#
loop_
_entity.id
_entity.type
_entity.pdbx_description
1 polymer ?
#
loop_
_entity_poly.entity_id
_entity_poly.type
_entity_poly.pdbx_seq_one_letter_code
_entity_poly.pdbx_strand_id
1 'polypeptide(L)'
;KVAAIGDSYADGSVGNVTGSNAVNVFLGIGIAWSIAAIYHYANGTKFEVSAGSLGFSVTIFCILACVAILLLLLRRRPPIKGELGGPNPYKILSGLFLIALWLLYVLLAALENYCYIEGF
;
A
#
# COMPACT_ATOMS: atom_id res chain seq x y z
N LYS A 1 10.42 15.77 1.28
CA LYS A 1 11.29 16.45 2.28
C LYS A 1 10.58 17.63 2.96
N VAL A 2 9.97 18.57 2.22
CA VAL A 2 9.32 19.76 2.80
C VAL A 2 8.09 19.43 3.68
N ALA A 3 7.21 18.54 3.24
CA ALA A 3 6.00 18.13 3.98
C ALA A 3 6.23 17.34 5.29
N ALA A 4 7.46 16.90 5.56
CA ALA A 4 7.82 16.13 6.75
C ALA A 4 8.67 16.91 7.76
N ILE A 5 9.27 18.03 7.33
CA ILE A 5 10.16 18.85 8.17
C ILE A 5 9.44 20.08 8.71
N GLY A 6 8.44 20.58 8.00
CA GLY A 6 7.71 21.80 8.37
C GLY A 6 6.54 21.59 9.32
N ASP A 7 6.14 20.34 9.61
CA ASP A 7 4.92 20.05 10.35
C ASP A 7 5.23 19.35 11.69
N SER A 8 4.56 19.78 12.75
CA SER A 8 4.82 19.28 14.12
C SER A 8 4.37 17.83 14.30
N TYR A 9 3.49 17.36 13.41
CA TYR A 9 2.90 16.03 13.39
C TYR A 9 3.09 15.37 12.03
N ALA A 10 3.00 14.05 11.99
CA ALA A 10 3.23 13.28 10.76
C ALA A 10 1.99 13.22 9.82
N ASP A 11 0.88 13.87 10.19
CA ASP A 11 -0.37 13.84 9.43
C ASP A 11 -0.23 14.41 8.02
N GLY A 12 0.49 15.53 7.85
CA GLY A 12 0.77 16.11 6.54
C GLY A 12 1.58 15.18 5.63
N SER A 13 2.52 14.42 6.21
CA SER A 13 3.29 13.41 5.47
C SER A 13 2.45 12.19 5.08
N VAL A 14 1.61 11.70 6.00
CA VAL A 14 0.70 10.57 5.72
C VAL A 14 -0.32 10.95 4.65
N GLY A 15 -0.90 12.14 4.74
CA GLY A 15 -1.84 12.68 3.75
C GLY A 15 -1.20 12.83 2.38
N ASN A 16 0.02 13.37 2.31
CA ASN A 16 0.74 13.51 1.06
C ASN A 16 1.05 12.17 0.39
N VAL A 17 1.56 11.18 1.14
CA VAL A 17 1.87 9.84 0.61
C VAL A 17 0.59 9.14 0.13
N THR A 18 -0.47 9.18 0.93
CA THR A 18 -1.75 8.55 0.58
C THR A 18 -2.37 9.22 -0.64
N GLY A 19 -2.39 10.55 -0.67
CA GLY A 19 -2.95 11.34 -1.75
C GLY A 19 -2.20 11.13 -3.06
N SER A 20 -0.86 11.18 -3.03
CA SER A 20 -0.04 10.97 -4.24
C SER A 20 -0.22 9.57 -4.81
N ASN A 21 -0.30 8.56 -3.94
CA ASN A 21 -0.51 7.17 -4.36
C ASN A 21 -1.91 6.96 -4.95
N ALA A 22 -2.95 7.56 -4.34
CA ALA A 22 -4.31 7.50 -4.87
C ALA A 22 -4.38 8.11 -6.28
N VAL A 23 -3.75 9.27 -6.49
CA VAL A 23 -3.68 9.92 -7.81
C VAL A 23 -2.98 9.02 -8.83
N ASN A 24 -1.86 8.38 -8.47
CA ASN A 24 -1.15 7.46 -9.37
C ASN A 24 -2.02 6.27 -9.79
N VAL A 25 -2.83 5.72 -8.89
CA VAL A 25 -3.72 4.60 -9.21
C VAL A 25 -4.91 5.07 -10.06
N PHE A 26 -5.64 6.09 -9.61
CA PHE A 26 -6.87 6.52 -10.27
C PHE A 26 -6.62 7.28 -11.58
N LEU A 27 -5.71 8.26 -11.58
CA LEU A 27 -5.41 9.02 -12.78
C LEU A 27 -4.42 8.28 -13.69
N GLY A 28 -3.45 7.57 -13.11
CA GLY A 28 -2.46 6.83 -13.92
C GLY A 28 -3.07 5.62 -14.60
N ILE A 29 -3.49 4.62 -13.82
CA ILE A 29 -4.00 3.35 -14.36
C ILE A 29 -5.49 3.47 -14.74
N GLY A 30 -6.30 4.09 -13.87
CA GLY A 30 -7.75 4.15 -14.05
C GLY A 30 -8.21 4.88 -15.31
N ILE A 31 -7.61 6.03 -15.66
CA ILE A 31 -7.94 6.76 -16.89
C ILE A 31 -7.54 5.94 -18.12
N ALA A 32 -6.32 5.39 -18.14
CA ALA A 32 -5.83 4.62 -19.27
C ALA A 32 -6.74 3.41 -19.56
N TRP A 33 -7.13 2.66 -18.52
CA TRP A 33 -8.05 1.53 -18.66
C TRP A 33 -9.45 1.95 -19.08
N SER A 34 -9.96 3.08 -18.58
CA SER A 34 -11.27 3.60 -18.99
C SER A 34 -11.29 3.98 -20.47
N ILE A 35 -10.24 4.65 -20.96
CA ILE A 35 -10.10 5.01 -22.38
C ILE A 35 -10.03 3.74 -23.24
N ALA A 36 -9.21 2.76 -22.83
CA ALA A 36 -9.09 1.49 -23.55
C ALA A 36 -10.43 0.75 -23.63
N ALA A 37 -11.18 0.66 -22.52
CA ALA A 37 -12.50 0.04 -22.49
C ALA A 37 -13.49 0.73 -23.43
N ILE A 38 -13.52 2.07 -23.45
CA ILE A 38 -14.38 2.84 -24.36
C ILE A 38 -13.99 2.60 -25.82
N TYR A 39 -12.70 2.61 -26.13
CA TYR A 39 -12.21 2.37 -27.49
C TYR A 39 -12.59 0.98 -28.00
N HIS A 40 -12.40 -0.05 -27.18
CA HIS A 40 -12.76 -1.42 -27.57
C HIS A 40 -14.27 -1.58 -27.76
N TYR A 41 -15.08 -1.00 -26.86
CA TYR A 41 -16.55 -0.97 -26.98
C TYR A 41 -17.00 -0.29 -28.28
N ALA A 42 -16.42 0.87 -28.62
CA ALA A 42 -16.76 1.61 -29.83
C ALA A 42 -16.40 0.86 -31.12
N ASN A 43 -15.37 0.01 -31.09
CA ASN A 43 -14.95 -0.80 -32.22
C ASN A 43 -15.56 -2.21 -32.24
N GLY A 44 -16.50 -2.52 -31.34
CA GLY A 44 -17.13 -3.84 -31.28
C GLY A 44 -16.18 -4.97 -30.86
N THR A 45 -15.07 -4.65 -30.21
CA THR A 45 -14.08 -5.61 -29.71
C THR A 45 -14.14 -5.70 -28.17
N LYS A 46 -13.55 -6.75 -27.59
CA LYS A 46 -13.48 -6.90 -26.13
C LYS A 46 -12.15 -6.37 -25.61
N PHE A 47 -12.21 -5.66 -24.48
CA PHE A 47 -11.01 -5.28 -23.74
C PHE A 47 -10.67 -6.38 -22.73
N GLU A 48 -9.64 -7.17 -23.03
CA GLU A 48 -9.16 -8.25 -22.18
C GLU A 48 -7.77 -7.91 -21.62
N VAL A 49 -7.61 -8.02 -20.31
CA VAL A 49 -6.34 -7.73 -19.60
C VAL A 49 -5.96 -8.95 -18.77
N SER A 50 -4.75 -9.47 -18.98
CA SER A 50 -4.22 -10.56 -18.16
C SER A 50 -3.86 -10.04 -16.77
N ALA A 51 -4.40 -10.68 -15.73
CA ALA A 51 -4.16 -10.27 -14.35
C ALA A 51 -2.71 -10.53 -13.88
N GLY A 52 -2.01 -11.50 -14.47
CA GLY A 52 -0.65 -11.87 -14.05
C GLY A 52 -0.58 -12.18 -12.54
N SER A 53 0.48 -11.72 -11.90
CA SER A 53 0.75 -11.84 -10.45
C SER A 53 -0.04 -10.83 -9.58
N LEU A 54 -0.98 -10.08 -10.16
CA LEU A 54 -1.70 -9.03 -9.46
C LEU A 54 -2.58 -9.59 -8.33
N GLY A 55 -3.28 -10.70 -8.58
CA GLY A 55 -4.17 -11.32 -7.59
C GLY A 55 -3.43 -11.78 -6.33
N PHE A 56 -2.31 -12.47 -6.52
CA PHE A 56 -1.42 -12.89 -5.44
C PHE A 56 -0.88 -11.69 -4.64
N SER A 57 -0.29 -10.72 -5.34
CA SER A 57 0.34 -9.55 -4.71
C SER A 57 -0.68 -8.70 -3.92
N VAL A 58 -1.85 -8.43 -4.49
CA VAL A 58 -2.89 -7.63 -3.82
C VAL A 58 -3.43 -8.35 -2.58
N THR A 59 -3.59 -9.67 -2.64
CA THR A 59 -4.10 -10.45 -1.50
C THR A 59 -3.11 -10.44 -0.34
N ILE A 60 -1.83 -10.72 -0.60
CA ILE A 60 -0.77 -10.64 0.43
C ILE A 60 -0.68 -9.23 1.00
N PHE A 61 -0.74 -8.20 0.15
CA PHE A 61 -0.75 -6.81 0.59
C PHE A 61 -1.92 -6.53 1.56
N CYS A 62 -3.14 -6.96 1.23
CA CYS A 62 -4.33 -6.76 2.07
C CYS A 62 -4.19 -7.45 3.43
N ILE A 63 -3.68 -8.68 3.48
CA ILE A 63 -3.47 -9.42 4.74
C ILE A 63 -2.46 -8.67 5.62
N LEU A 64 -1.30 -8.30 5.06
CA LEU A 64 -0.27 -7.59 5.81
C LEU A 64 -0.73 -6.17 6.22
N ALA A 65 -1.55 -5.52 5.39
CA ALA A 65 -2.17 -4.23 5.71
C ALA A 65 -3.15 -4.36 6.89
N CYS A 66 -3.96 -5.42 6.98
CA CYS A 66 -4.81 -5.66 8.14
C CYS A 66 -3.98 -5.81 9.43
N VAL A 67 -2.86 -6.53 9.37
CA VAL A 67 -1.92 -6.66 10.51
C VAL A 67 -1.31 -5.30 10.89
N ALA A 68 -0.89 -4.51 9.89
CA ALA A 68 -0.35 -3.17 10.11
C ALA A 68 -1.39 -2.23 10.73
N ILE A 69 -2.63 -2.23 10.23
CA ILE A 69 -3.74 -1.43 10.77
C ILE A 69 -4.04 -1.86 12.21
N LEU A 70 -4.08 -3.17 12.50
CA LEU A 70 -4.29 -3.67 13.86
C LEU A 70 -3.21 -3.15 14.81
N LEU A 71 -1.94 -3.18 14.41
CA LEU A 71 -0.85 -2.60 15.19
C LEU A 71 -1.08 -1.10 15.46
N LEU A 72 -1.46 -0.34 14.43
CA LEU A 72 -1.72 1.10 14.56
C LEU A 72 -2.91 1.36 15.49
N LEU A 73 -3.99 0.59 15.40
CA LEU A 73 -5.15 0.68 16.28
C LEU A 73 -4.80 0.31 17.73
N LEU A 74 -3.96 -0.71 17.95
CA LEU A 74 -3.47 -1.06 19.28
C LEU A 74 -2.62 0.07 19.89
N ARG A 75 -1.78 0.74 19.08
CA ARG A 75 -0.97 1.89 19.53
C ARG A 75 -1.78 3.12 19.92
N ARG A 76 -2.98 3.28 19.35
CA ARG A 76 -3.93 4.34 19.71
C ARG A 76 -4.59 4.14 21.08
N ARG A 77 -4.34 3.02 21.78
CA ARG A 77 -4.93 2.81 23.10
C ARG A 77 -4.38 3.80 24.15
N PRO A 78 -5.23 4.31 25.07
CA PRO A 78 -4.85 5.27 26.11
C PRO A 78 -3.56 4.96 26.90
N PRO A 79 -3.27 3.69 27.29
CA PRO A 79 -2.04 3.39 28.02
C PRO A 79 -0.75 3.60 27.21
N ILE A 80 -0.81 3.59 25.87
CA ILE A 80 0.37 3.69 25.00
C ILE A 80 0.59 5.14 24.53
N LYS A 81 -0.45 6.00 24.62
CA LYS A 81 -0.42 7.44 24.23
C LYS A 81 0.29 7.71 22.90
N GLY A 82 0.19 6.80 21.94
CA GLY A 82 1.03 6.77 20.76
C GLY A 82 0.24 6.93 19.48
N GLU A 83 -0.29 8.14 19.22
CA GLU A 83 -1.07 8.37 18.00
C GLU A 83 -0.17 8.56 16.77
N LEU A 84 0.83 9.45 16.80
CA LEU A 84 2.01 9.47 15.93
C LEU A 84 3.12 10.24 16.65
N GLY A 85 4.33 9.66 16.77
CA GLY A 85 5.43 10.26 17.55
C GLY A 85 5.49 9.92 19.05
N GLY A 86 4.64 8.98 19.52
CA GLY A 86 4.64 8.46 20.90
C GLY A 86 6.00 7.94 21.41
N PRO A 87 6.09 7.42 22.65
CA PRO A 87 7.36 7.25 23.35
C PRO A 87 8.41 6.49 22.52
N ASN A 88 9.68 6.96 22.58
CA ASN A 88 10.78 6.50 21.75
C ASN A 88 10.89 4.96 21.54
N PRO A 89 10.76 4.10 22.56
CA PRO A 89 10.87 2.66 22.32
C PRO A 89 9.72 2.12 21.46
N TYR A 90 8.48 2.54 21.71
CA TYR A 90 7.30 2.04 20.98
C TYR A 90 7.25 2.54 19.53
N LYS A 91 7.69 3.79 19.26
CA LYS A 91 7.73 4.30 17.89
C LYS A 91 8.79 3.58 17.04
N ILE A 92 9.95 3.26 17.62
CA ILE A 92 11.03 2.55 16.91
C ILE A 92 10.63 1.10 16.66
N LEU A 93 10.13 0.40 17.68
CA LEU A 93 9.75 -1.01 17.54
C LEU A 93 8.63 -1.20 16.50
N SER A 94 7.60 -0.36 16.55
CA SER A 94 6.51 -0.40 15.57
C SER A 94 6.98 -0.03 14.16
N GLY A 95 7.91 0.93 14.03
CA GLY A 95 8.52 1.27 12.74
C GLY A 95 9.33 0.10 12.15
N LEU A 96 10.17 -0.55 12.95
CA LEU A 96 10.93 -1.74 12.51
C LEU A 96 10.02 -2.87 12.08
N PHE A 97 8.93 -3.12 12.83
CA PHE A 97 7.95 -4.13 12.46
C PHE A 97 7.25 -3.82 11.14
N LEU A 98 6.84 -2.57 10.91
CA LEU A 98 6.22 -2.16 9.63
C LEU A 98 7.20 -2.28 8.45
N ILE A 99 8.48 -1.98 8.65
CA ILE A 99 9.54 -2.19 7.65
C ILE A 99 9.71 -3.70 7.37
N ALA A 100 9.69 -4.54 8.40
CA ALA A 100 9.78 -5.98 8.24
C ALA A 100 8.58 -6.56 7.46
N LEU A 101 7.36 -6.08 7.72
CA LEU A 101 6.17 -6.44 6.94
C LEU A 101 6.30 -6.02 5.47
N TRP A 102 6.86 -4.83 5.20
CA TRP A 102 7.12 -4.37 3.84
C TRP A 102 8.15 -5.24 3.12
N LEU A 103 9.25 -5.58 3.77
CA LEU A 103 10.26 -6.49 3.21
C LEU A 103 9.68 -7.88 2.93
N LEU A 104 8.84 -8.39 3.84
CA LEU A 104 8.14 -9.66 3.65
C LEU A 104 7.22 -9.62 2.43
N TYR A 105 6.45 -8.54 2.27
CA TYR A 105 5.60 -8.33 1.08
C TYR A 105 6.44 -8.38 -0.21
N VAL A 106 7.51 -7.58 -0.27
CA VAL A 106 8.38 -7.50 -1.46
C VAL A 106 9.02 -8.86 -1.76
N LEU A 107 9.47 -9.58 -0.73
CA LEU A 107 10.06 -10.90 -0.88
C LEU A 107 9.06 -11.90 -1.45
N LEU A 108 7.86 -12.00 -0.89
CA LEU A 108 6.84 -12.94 -1.35
C LEU A 108 6.38 -12.62 -2.77
N ALA A 109 6.14 -11.35 -3.08
CA ALA A 109 5.76 -10.90 -4.41
C ALA A 109 6.87 -11.18 -5.44
N ALA A 110 8.14 -10.96 -5.08
CA ALA A 110 9.26 -11.27 -5.95
C ALA A 110 9.40 -12.79 -6.18
N LEU A 111 9.29 -13.61 -5.13
CA LEU A 111 9.39 -15.06 -5.25
C LEU A 111 8.31 -15.62 -6.20
N GLU A 112 7.08 -15.12 -6.11
CA GLU A 112 6.00 -15.54 -7.02
C GLU A 112 6.25 -15.04 -8.45
N ASN A 113 6.64 -13.77 -8.62
CA ASN A 113 6.85 -13.19 -9.95
C ASN A 113 8.08 -13.78 -10.69
N TYR A 114 9.06 -14.29 -9.95
CA TYR A 114 10.20 -15.03 -10.51
C TYR A 114 9.97 -16.56 -10.53
N CYS A 115 8.73 -17.00 -10.32
CA CYS A 115 8.32 -18.41 -10.40
C CYS A 115 9.04 -19.36 -9.42
N TYR A 116 9.50 -18.86 -8.28
CA TYR A 116 10.06 -19.69 -7.20
C TYR A 116 8.98 -20.29 -6.30
N ILE A 117 7.82 -19.64 -6.20
CA ILE A 117 6.62 -20.14 -5.51
C ILE A 117 5.42 -19.99 -6.44
N GLU A 118 4.46 -20.91 -6.33
CA GLU A 118 3.20 -20.79 -7.06
C GLU A 118 2.24 -19.88 -6.30
N GLY A 119 1.68 -18.89 -7.01
CA GLY A 119 0.52 -18.14 -6.57
C GLY A 119 -0.75 -19.01 -6.58
N PHE A 120 -1.82 -18.51 -5.97
CA PHE A 120 -3.14 -19.15 -5.94
C PHE A 120 -4.12 -18.48 -6.89
#